data_AF-A4N3T1-F1
#
_entry.id   AF-A4N3T1-F1
#
_cell.length_a   1.000
_cell.length_b   1.000
_cell.length_c   1.000
_cell.angle_alpha   90.00
_cell.angle_beta   90.00
_cell.angle_gamma   90.00
#
_symmetry.space_group_name_H-M   'P 1'
#
loop_
_entity.id
_entity.type
_entity.pdbx_description
1 polymer ?
#
loop_
_entity_poly.entity_id
_entity_poly.type
_entity_poly.pdbx_seq_one_letter_code
_entity_poly.pdbx_strand_id
1 'polypeptide(L)'
;MKYQKLENQEANWKWIYLIRKHREGENITRYEERSLQEAKAQELLESQNYPSKIEEWIKNHLSPALPIKLDQAIRARRKRFFNGEKQHTKKKSIDLEYAVWLRLSKYSRKMKMTLSETITYMIDERESKAQFENQMAAMKTSLKNLLK
;
A
#
# COMPACT_ATOMS: atom_id res chain seq x y z
N MET A 1 -3.29 -8.63 16.07
CA MET A 1 -3.25 -8.25 14.63
C MET A 1 -4.48 -7.37 14.34
N LYS A 2 -4.37 -6.29 13.54
CA LYS A 2 -5.48 -5.33 13.32
C LYS A 2 -6.61 -5.83 12.39
N TYR A 3 -6.31 -6.76 11.47
CA TYR A 3 -7.26 -7.27 10.49
C TYR A 3 -7.42 -8.79 10.65
N GLN A 4 -8.64 -9.30 10.49
CA GLN A 4 -8.94 -10.73 10.53
C GLN A 4 -8.26 -11.46 9.36
N LYS A 5 -7.83 -12.71 9.59
CA LYS A 5 -7.39 -13.60 8.51
C LYS A 5 -8.60 -14.30 7.90
N LEU A 6 -8.73 -14.22 6.58
CA LEU A 6 -9.82 -14.88 5.85
C LEU A 6 -9.22 -16.09 5.11
N GLU A 7 -9.19 -17.25 5.75
CA GLU A 7 -8.43 -18.41 5.27
C GLU A 7 -8.77 -18.80 3.83
N ASN A 8 -10.05 -18.99 3.51
CA ASN A 8 -10.49 -19.34 2.16
C ASN A 8 -10.13 -18.27 1.11
N GLN A 9 -10.27 -17.00 1.47
CA GLN A 9 -10.02 -15.90 0.54
C GLN A 9 -8.52 -15.65 0.35
N GLU A 10 -7.73 -15.79 1.41
CA GLU A 10 -6.28 -15.68 1.38
C GLU A 10 -5.63 -16.83 0.62
N ALA A 11 -6.15 -18.05 0.73
CA ALA A 11 -5.71 -19.17 -0.09
C ALA A 11 -5.87 -18.86 -1.58
N ASN A 12 -7.04 -18.34 -1.99
CA ASN A 12 -7.25 -17.89 -3.37
C ASN A 12 -6.29 -16.76 -3.76
N TRP A 13 -6.03 -15.79 -2.88
CA TRP A 13 -5.04 -14.73 -3.17
C TRP A 13 -3.61 -15.26 -3.33
N LYS A 14 -3.21 -16.28 -2.55
CA LYS A 14 -1.93 -16.96 -2.70
C LYS A 14 -1.85 -17.67 -4.04
N TRP A 15 -2.92 -18.40 -4.42
CA TRP A 15 -3.02 -19.05 -5.72
C TRP A 15 -2.87 -18.06 -6.87
N ILE A 16 -3.65 -16.96 -6.89
CA ILE A 16 -3.55 -15.91 -7.92
C ILE A 16 -2.12 -15.35 -8.02
N TYR A 17 -1.47 -15.11 -6.86
CA TYR A 17 -0.11 -14.58 -6.83
C TYR A 17 0.90 -15.55 -7.46
N LEU A 18 0.85 -16.83 -7.07
CA LEU A 18 1.77 -17.85 -7.55
C LEU A 18 1.56 -18.17 -9.03
N ILE A 19 0.32 -18.29 -9.49
CA ILE A 19 0.03 -18.50 -10.92
C ILE A 19 0.50 -17.30 -11.75
N ARG A 20 0.34 -16.07 -11.26
CA ARG A 20 0.89 -14.89 -11.95
C ARG A 20 2.41 -14.96 -12.06
N LYS A 21 3.10 -15.33 -10.98
CA LYS A 21 4.57 -15.48 -10.95
C LYS A 21 5.06 -16.56 -11.91
N HIS A 22 4.36 -17.69 -11.96
CA HIS A 22 4.65 -18.75 -12.91
C HIS A 22 4.47 -18.29 -14.37
N ARG A 23 3.40 -17.53 -14.67
CA ARG A 23 3.18 -16.94 -16.01
C ARG A 23 4.22 -15.88 -16.38
N GLU A 24 4.79 -15.19 -15.40
CA GLU A 24 5.93 -14.27 -15.57
C GLU A 24 7.26 -15.02 -15.82
N GLY A 25 7.26 -16.36 -15.80
CA GLY A 25 8.44 -17.20 -16.02
C GLY A 25 9.28 -17.46 -14.76
N GLU A 26 8.81 -17.05 -13.58
CA GLU A 26 9.51 -17.33 -12.32
C GLU A 26 9.24 -18.77 -11.84
N ASN A 27 10.29 -19.45 -11.38
CA ASN A 27 10.13 -20.77 -10.74
C ASN A 27 9.47 -20.61 -9.36
N ILE A 28 8.22 -21.06 -9.26
CA ILE A 28 7.45 -21.03 -8.02
C ILE A 28 7.73 -22.23 -7.11
N THR A 29 8.41 -23.26 -7.62
CA THR A 29 8.66 -24.50 -6.90
C THR A 29 10.08 -24.54 -6.34
N ARG A 30 10.31 -25.43 -5.37
CA ARG A 30 11.65 -25.70 -4.82
C ARG A 30 12.54 -26.59 -5.72
N TYR A 31 12.01 -27.06 -6.84
CA TYR A 31 12.68 -28.04 -7.71
C TYR A 31 13.46 -27.34 -8.81
N GLU A 32 14.63 -27.88 -9.16
CA GLU A 32 15.47 -27.37 -10.27
C GLU A 32 15.09 -28.00 -11.62
N GLU A 33 14.55 -29.22 -11.58
CA GLU A 33 14.16 -29.95 -12.78
C GLU A 33 12.89 -29.35 -13.41
N ARG A 34 12.97 -29.01 -14.70
CA ARG A 34 11.90 -28.32 -15.43
C ARG A 34 10.61 -29.15 -15.54
N SER A 35 10.72 -30.44 -15.81
CA SER A 35 9.59 -31.37 -15.88
C SER A 35 8.78 -31.37 -14.58
N LEU A 36 9.48 -31.41 -13.44
CA LEU A 36 8.88 -31.43 -12.11
C LEU A 36 8.29 -30.06 -11.72
N GLN A 37 8.96 -28.97 -12.11
CA GLN A 37 8.41 -27.61 -11.96
C GLN A 37 7.06 -27.48 -12.68
N GLU A 38 7.00 -27.91 -13.94
CA GLU A 38 5.80 -27.83 -14.78
C GLU A 38 4.68 -28.73 -14.23
N ALA A 39 5.00 -29.97 -13.84
CA ALA A 39 4.03 -30.88 -13.23
C ALA A 39 3.42 -30.31 -11.94
N LYS A 40 4.25 -29.72 -11.06
CA LYS A 40 3.79 -29.14 -9.80
C LYS A 40 3.08 -27.80 -9.98
N ALA A 41 3.44 -27.01 -10.98
CA ALA A 41 2.69 -25.82 -11.35
C ALA A 41 1.29 -26.18 -11.88
N GLN A 42 1.18 -27.27 -12.65
CA GLN A 42 -0.10 -27.78 -13.15
C GLN A 42 -1.01 -28.26 -12.00
N GLU A 43 -0.47 -28.99 -11.03
CA GLU A 43 -1.19 -29.41 -9.81
C GLU A 43 -1.75 -28.20 -9.03
N LEU A 44 -0.97 -27.12 -8.93
CA LEU A 44 -1.43 -25.89 -8.31
C LEU A 44 -2.57 -25.24 -9.13
N LEU A 45 -2.47 -25.23 -10.46
CA LEU A 45 -3.49 -24.67 -11.35
C LEU A 45 -4.85 -25.35 -11.13
N GLU A 46 -4.86 -26.69 -11.03
CA GLU A 46 -6.05 -27.51 -10.79
C GLU A 46 -6.65 -27.31 -9.39
N SER A 47 -5.84 -26.85 -8.44
CA SER A 47 -6.24 -26.64 -7.04
C SER A 47 -7.00 -25.32 -6.80
N GLN A 48 -7.36 -24.56 -7.84
CA GLN A 48 -7.95 -23.22 -7.74
C GLN A 48 -9.10 -23.09 -6.72
N ASN A 49 -10.01 -24.07 -6.69
CA ASN A 49 -11.21 -24.04 -5.85
C ASN A 49 -11.04 -24.80 -4.52
N TYR A 50 -9.84 -25.26 -4.20
CA TYR A 50 -9.56 -26.08 -3.02
C TYR A 50 -8.53 -25.39 -2.09
N PRO A 51 -8.99 -24.52 -1.17
CA PRO A 51 -8.11 -23.78 -0.26
C PRO A 51 -7.10 -24.66 0.49
N SER A 52 -7.54 -25.80 1.02
CA SER A 52 -6.68 -26.72 1.77
C SER A 52 -5.55 -27.29 0.92
N LYS A 53 -5.83 -27.64 -0.36
CA LYS A 53 -4.82 -28.14 -1.30
C LYS A 53 -3.79 -27.06 -1.64
N ILE A 54 -4.22 -25.80 -1.77
CA ILE A 54 -3.32 -24.67 -2.02
C ILE A 54 -2.33 -24.49 -0.86
N GLU A 55 -2.81 -24.52 0.38
CA GLU A 55 -1.94 -24.38 1.55
C GLU A 55 -0.97 -25.56 1.70
N GLU A 56 -1.45 -26.79 1.44
CA GLU A 56 -0.61 -27.99 1.45
C GLU A 56 0.47 -27.92 0.36
N TRP A 57 0.10 -27.52 -0.85
CA TRP A 57 1.03 -27.33 -1.95
C TRP A 57 2.11 -26.30 -1.59
N ILE A 58 1.71 -25.18 -0.98
CA ILE A 58 2.64 -24.13 -0.54
C ILE A 58 3.62 -24.67 0.50
N LYS A 59 3.15 -25.47 1.46
CA LYS A 59 4.00 -26.06 2.49
C LYS A 59 5.02 -27.03 1.89
N ASN A 60 4.63 -27.79 0.87
CA ASN A 60 5.40 -28.92 0.37
C ASN A 60 6.29 -28.57 -0.83
N HIS A 61 5.88 -27.63 -1.67
CA HIS A 61 6.49 -27.44 -3.00
C HIS A 61 7.00 -26.02 -3.25
N LEU A 62 6.64 -25.03 -2.43
CA LEU A 62 7.03 -23.63 -2.67
C LEU A 62 8.56 -23.45 -2.67
N SER A 63 9.05 -22.64 -3.62
CA SER A 63 10.44 -22.19 -3.67
C SER A 63 10.84 -21.48 -2.37
N PRO A 64 12.03 -21.75 -1.79
CA PRO A 64 12.47 -21.12 -0.54
C PRO A 64 12.65 -19.60 -0.62
N ALA A 65 12.76 -19.03 -1.82
CA ALA A 65 12.90 -17.59 -2.04
C ALA A 65 11.57 -16.81 -1.96
N LEU A 66 10.43 -17.50 -2.08
CA LEU A 66 9.10 -16.90 -2.18
C LEU A 66 8.30 -16.71 -0.88
N PRO A 67 8.52 -17.42 0.26
CA PRO A 67 7.63 -17.32 1.42
C PRO A 67 7.50 -15.89 1.95
N ILE A 68 8.62 -15.19 2.09
CA ILE A 68 8.65 -13.81 2.61
C ILE A 68 7.89 -12.86 1.66
N LYS A 69 8.14 -12.97 0.35
CA LYS A 69 7.50 -12.12 -0.67
C LYS A 69 6.00 -12.41 -0.75
N LEU A 70 5.61 -13.68 -0.69
CA LEU A 70 4.23 -14.13 -0.67
C LEU A 70 3.51 -13.56 0.56
N ASP A 71 4.05 -13.76 1.75
CA ASP A 71 3.43 -13.27 2.99
C ASP A 71 3.26 -11.76 3.01
N GLN A 72 4.25 -11.02 2.53
CA GLN A 72 4.15 -9.56 2.38
C GLN A 72 3.06 -9.17 1.38
N ALA A 73 2.97 -9.86 0.24
CA ALA A 73 1.95 -9.61 -0.77
C ALA A 73 0.53 -9.88 -0.23
N ILE A 74 0.33 -11.00 0.48
CA ILE A 74 -0.96 -11.34 1.10
C ILE A 74 -1.30 -10.37 2.23
N ARG A 75 -0.33 -9.97 3.05
CA ARG A 75 -0.52 -8.94 4.10
C ARG A 75 -0.95 -7.60 3.50
N ALA A 76 -0.30 -7.16 2.42
CA ALA A 76 -0.65 -5.93 1.72
C ALA A 76 -2.06 -6.03 1.10
N ARG A 77 -2.39 -7.15 0.47
CA ARG A 77 -3.71 -7.40 -0.12
C ARG A 77 -4.81 -7.39 0.93
N ARG A 78 -4.62 -8.08 2.05
CA ARG A 78 -5.53 -8.09 3.21
C ARG A 78 -5.77 -6.69 3.75
N LYS A 79 -4.71 -5.91 3.97
CA LYS A 79 -4.83 -4.52 4.42
C LYS A 79 -5.64 -3.68 3.44
N ARG A 80 -5.37 -3.81 2.13
CA ARG A 80 -6.10 -3.07 1.07
C ARG A 80 -7.56 -3.50 0.96
N PHE A 81 -7.86 -4.78 1.15
CA PHE A 81 -9.22 -5.32 1.15
C PHE A 81 -10.07 -4.63 2.23
N PHE A 82 -9.66 -4.73 3.50
CA PHE A 82 -10.40 -4.08 4.60
C PHE A 82 -10.38 -2.55 4.53
N ASN A 83 -9.27 -1.93 4.11
CA ASN A 83 -9.23 -0.47 3.91
C ASN A 83 -10.09 0.00 2.73
N GLY A 84 -10.50 -0.91 1.84
CA GLY A 84 -11.38 -0.60 0.72
C GLY A 84 -12.84 -0.42 1.14
N GLU A 85 -13.22 -0.95 2.31
CA GLU A 85 -14.60 -0.91 2.81
C GLU A 85 -15.05 0.48 3.26
N LYS A 86 -14.12 1.31 3.77
CA LYS A 86 -14.43 2.66 4.27
C LYS A 86 -13.67 3.71 3.48
N GLN A 87 -14.33 4.80 3.13
CA GLN A 87 -13.72 5.88 2.34
C GLN A 87 -12.51 6.51 3.05
N HIS A 88 -12.58 6.74 4.37
CA HIS A 88 -11.51 7.39 5.13
C HIS A 88 -10.23 6.52 5.29
N THR A 89 -10.33 5.20 5.14
CA THR A 89 -9.16 4.29 5.17
C THR A 89 -8.60 4.00 3.77
N LYS A 90 -9.39 4.27 2.73
CA LYS A 90 -9.00 4.11 1.32
C LYS A 90 -7.85 5.06 0.98
N LYS A 91 -6.92 4.57 0.16
CA LYS A 91 -5.76 5.35 -0.32
C LYS A 91 -5.89 5.58 -1.82
N LYS A 92 -5.36 6.70 -2.29
CA LYS A 92 -5.32 7.08 -3.71
C LYS A 92 -3.85 7.16 -4.14
N SER A 93 -3.55 6.57 -5.28
CA SER A 93 -2.28 6.81 -5.98
C SER A 93 -2.38 8.14 -6.70
N ILE A 94 -1.35 8.97 -6.55
CA ILE A 94 -1.19 10.24 -7.26
C ILE A 94 0.23 10.25 -7.82
N ASP A 95 0.38 10.80 -9.01
CA ASP A 95 1.68 11.07 -9.60
C ASP A 95 2.02 12.54 -9.36
N LEU A 96 3.27 12.80 -8.98
CA LEU A 96 3.81 14.14 -8.76
C LEU A 96 5.04 14.32 -9.64
N GLU A 97 5.27 15.54 -10.11
CA GLU A 97 6.54 15.88 -10.72
C GLU A 97 7.69 15.64 -9.72
N TYR A 98 8.82 15.18 -10.23
CA TYR A 98 9.96 14.78 -9.40
C TYR A 98 10.41 15.90 -8.45
N ALA A 99 10.50 17.14 -8.94
CA ALA A 99 10.91 18.29 -8.14
C ALA A 99 9.94 18.58 -6.98
N VAL A 100 8.63 18.45 -7.22
CA VAL A 100 7.59 18.64 -6.20
C VAL A 100 7.66 17.54 -5.15
N TRP A 101 7.73 16.28 -5.58
CA TRP A 101 7.89 15.13 -4.69
C TRP A 101 9.14 15.24 -3.83
N LEU A 102 10.27 15.66 -4.39
CA LEU A 102 11.53 15.79 -3.67
C LEU A 102 11.44 16.81 -2.54
N ARG A 103 10.83 17.98 -2.81
CA ARG A 103 10.63 19.03 -1.80
C ARG A 103 9.70 18.55 -0.69
N LEU A 104 8.56 17.95 -1.06
CA LEU A 104 7.59 17.43 -0.10
C LEU A 104 8.21 16.32 0.76
N SER A 105 8.98 15.40 0.16
CA SER A 105 9.64 14.31 0.88
C SER A 105 10.69 14.81 1.86
N LYS A 106 11.53 15.79 1.46
CA LYS A 106 12.49 16.41 2.37
C LYS A 106 11.80 17.09 3.56
N TYR A 107 10.71 17.82 3.30
CA TYR A 107 9.95 18.51 4.34
C TYR A 107 9.27 17.51 5.31
N SER A 108 8.61 16.49 4.79
CA SER A 108 8.01 15.39 5.56
C SER A 108 9.02 14.68 6.45
N ARG A 109 10.22 14.37 5.93
CA ARG A 109 11.31 13.78 6.73
C ARG A 109 11.80 14.72 7.82
N LYS A 110 11.96 16.02 7.52
CA LYS A 110 12.38 17.04 8.49
C LYS A 110 11.38 17.14 9.66
N MET A 111 10.08 17.09 9.36
CA MET A 111 9.01 17.16 10.36
C MET A 111 8.69 15.81 11.02
N LYS A 112 9.31 14.70 10.58
CA LYS A 112 9.01 13.33 11.03
C LYS A 112 7.54 12.94 10.86
N MET A 113 6.89 13.46 9.82
CA MET A 113 5.49 13.21 9.48
C MET A 113 5.41 12.40 8.20
N THR A 114 4.31 11.68 7.97
CA THR A 114 4.03 11.08 6.66
C THR A 114 3.74 12.16 5.62
N LEU A 115 3.88 11.83 4.32
CA LEU A 115 3.57 12.76 3.23
C LEU A 115 2.14 13.31 3.33
N SER A 116 1.16 12.47 3.68
CA SER A 116 -0.24 12.89 3.82
C SER A 116 -0.42 13.87 4.98
N GLU A 117 0.14 13.58 6.15
CA GLU A 117 0.06 14.48 7.31
C GLU A 117 0.77 15.81 7.02
N THR A 118 1.88 15.75 6.29
CA THR A 118 2.64 16.95 5.89
C THR A 118 1.82 17.83 4.96
N ILE A 119 1.09 17.25 4.00
CA ILE A 119 0.19 18.00 3.11
C ILE A 119 -0.91 18.70 3.92
N THR A 120 -1.57 17.98 4.85
CA THR A 120 -2.60 18.58 5.71
C THR A 120 -2.03 19.74 6.52
N TYR A 121 -0.89 19.54 7.18
CA TYR A 121 -0.22 20.60 7.94
C TYR A 121 0.08 21.84 7.10
N MET A 122 0.60 21.66 5.88
CA MET A 122 0.90 22.79 4.98
C MET A 122 -0.36 23.54 4.53
N ILE A 123 -1.50 22.86 4.39
CA ILE A 123 -2.78 23.48 4.06
C ILE A 123 -3.25 24.33 5.26
N ASP A 124 -3.27 23.73 6.46
CA ASP A 124 -3.71 24.39 7.69
C ASP A 124 -2.83 25.62 8.02
N GLU A 125 -1.51 25.50 7.83
CA GLU A 125 -0.55 26.60 8.02
C GLU A 125 -0.82 27.75 7.03
N ARG A 126 -1.12 27.43 5.77
CA ARG A 126 -1.43 28.43 4.74
C ARG A 126 -2.75 29.16 5.03
N GLU A 127 -3.77 28.42 5.46
CA GLU A 127 -5.07 29.00 5.83
C GLU A 127 -4.94 29.91 7.05
N SER A 128 -4.21 29.47 8.07
CA SER A 128 -3.93 30.27 9.26
C SER A 128 -3.18 31.55 8.92
N LYS A 129 -2.15 31.45 8.06
CA LYS A 129 -1.39 32.63 7.61
C LYS A 129 -2.28 33.66 6.91
N ALA A 130 -3.18 33.22 6.03
CA ALA A 130 -4.11 34.11 5.35
C ALA A 130 -5.08 34.81 6.34
N GLN A 131 -5.56 34.09 7.36
CA GLN A 131 -6.38 34.68 8.43
C GLN A 131 -5.60 35.75 9.21
N PHE A 132 -4.36 35.47 9.59
CA PHE A 132 -3.50 36.44 10.29
C PHE A 132 -3.22 37.68 9.45
N GLU A 133 -2.93 37.52 8.15
CA GLU A 133 -2.72 38.65 7.24
C GLU A 133 -3.96 39.56 7.16
N ASN A 134 -5.16 38.97 7.07
CA ASN A 134 -6.42 39.71 7.06
C ASN A 134 -6.67 40.47 8.39
N GLN A 135 -6.43 39.81 9.53
CA GLN A 135 -6.56 40.44 10.85
C GLN A 135 -5.58 41.60 11.00
N MET A 136 -4.33 41.43 10.58
CA MET A 136 -3.31 42.48 10.61
C MET A 136 -3.68 43.65 9.70
N ALA A 137 -4.23 43.39 8.52
CA ALA A 137 -4.70 44.44 7.61
C ALA A 137 -5.89 45.22 8.20
N ALA A 138 -6.86 44.53 8.80
CA ALA A 138 -7.99 45.14 9.48
C ALA A 138 -7.53 46.00 10.67
N MET A 139 -6.60 45.50 11.48
CA MET A 139 -6.02 46.22 12.61
C MET A 139 -5.28 47.48 12.17
N LYS A 140 -4.43 47.39 11.14
CA LYS A 140 -3.74 48.56 10.55
C LYS A 140 -4.73 49.61 10.04
N THR A 141 -5.81 49.18 9.39
CA THR A 141 -6.85 50.07 8.87
C THR A 141 -7.60 50.75 10.01
N SER A 142 -7.99 49.99 11.04
CA SER A 142 -8.65 50.52 12.24
C SER A 142 -7.79 51.57 12.94
N LEU A 143 -6.50 51.27 13.18
CA LEU A 143 -5.56 52.23 13.78
C LEU A 143 -5.40 53.49 12.95
N LYS A 144 -5.30 53.37 11.62
CA LYS A 144 -5.21 54.54 10.73
C LYS A 144 -6.47 55.42 10.79
N ASN A 145 -7.64 54.81 10.97
CA ASN A 145 -8.89 55.56 11.11
C ASN A 145 -9.02 56.24 12.46
N LEU A 146 -8.48 55.65 13.54
CA LEU A 146 -8.46 56.25 14.88
C LEU A 146 -7.46 57.41 15.03
N LEU A 147 -6.44 57.44 14.19
CA LEU A 147 -5.41 58.50 14.15
C LEU A 147 -5.75 59.67 13.22
N LYS A 148 -6.94 59.66 12.60
CA LYS A 148 -7.51 60.79 11.86
C LYS A 148 -8.47 61.55 12.76
#